data_AF-A0A959CCF3-F1
#
_entry.id   AF-A0A959CCF3-F1
#
_cell.length_a   1.000
_cell.length_b   1.000
_cell.length_c   1.000
_cell.angle_alpha   90.00
_cell.angle_beta   90.00
_cell.angle_gamma   90.00
#
_symmetry.space_group_name_H-M   'P 1'
#
loop_
_entity.id
_entity.type
_entity.pdbx_description
1 polymer ?
#
loop_
_entity_poly.entity_id
_entity_poly.type
_entity_poly.pdbx_seq_one_letter_code
_entity_poly.pdbx_strand_id
1 'polypeptide(L)'
;ICTTRIVAGVGVAQLSAIHNASQAIKGSGVPVIGDGGVRYTGDIVKALSAGASAIMAGSLFAGVEEAPGETIIFDGRKFKTYRGMGSLGAMQQGSKDRYFQDVEDDIKKLVPEGIEGRVPFKGSVAEVMNQYVGGLRAGMGYCGARTISDLQEKAQFVRITNAGMIESHPHNVAITKESPNYSRL
;
A
#
# COMPACT_ATOMS: atom_id res chain seq x y z
N ILE A 1 8.86 -2.78 -0.44
CA ILE A 1 9.62 -2.90 -1.72
C ILE A 1 10.40 -1.65 -2.09
N CYS A 2 9.93 -0.42 -1.83
CA CYS A 2 10.70 0.81 -2.05
C CYS A 2 11.70 1.06 -0.91
N THR A 3 12.91 1.52 -1.25
CA THR A 3 13.98 1.89 -0.32
C THR A 3 14.44 3.35 -0.46
N THR A 4 13.79 4.18 -1.31
CA THR A 4 14.10 5.60 -1.53
C THR A 4 14.40 6.39 -0.26
N ARG A 5 13.54 6.28 0.78
CA ARG A 5 13.76 7.02 2.04
C ARG A 5 15.05 6.64 2.75
N ILE A 6 15.49 5.39 2.59
CA ILE A 6 16.69 4.87 3.24
C ILE A 6 17.93 5.18 2.40
N VAL A 7 17.83 5.02 1.07
CA VAL A 7 18.95 5.20 0.14
C VAL A 7 19.22 6.68 -0.15
N ALA A 8 18.18 7.46 -0.43
CA ALA A 8 18.29 8.87 -0.81
C ALA A 8 17.99 9.85 0.34
N GLY A 9 17.43 9.39 1.46
CA GLY A 9 17.08 10.26 2.59
C GLY A 9 15.88 11.18 2.34
N VAL A 10 15.15 10.99 1.24
CA VAL A 10 14.03 11.86 0.82
C VAL A 10 12.68 11.15 0.98
N GLY A 11 11.70 11.85 1.54
CA GLY A 11 10.30 11.42 1.53
C GLY A 11 9.44 12.11 2.57
N VAL A 12 8.11 11.97 2.41
CA VAL A 12 7.10 12.49 3.34
C VAL A 12 6.22 11.35 3.83
N ALA A 13 5.83 11.34 5.11
CA ALA A 13 4.89 10.35 5.64
C ALA A 13 3.55 10.40 4.87
N GLN A 14 3.06 9.23 4.43
CA GLN A 14 2.04 9.14 3.37
C GLN A 14 0.72 9.84 3.71
N LEU A 15 0.25 9.71 4.95
CA LEU A 15 -1.00 10.35 5.38
C LEU A 15 -0.90 11.88 5.28
N SER A 16 0.23 12.45 5.73
CA SER A 16 0.51 13.89 5.60
C SER A 16 0.72 14.30 4.15
N ALA A 17 1.38 13.47 3.33
CA ALA A 17 1.58 13.74 1.91
C ALA A 17 0.24 13.86 1.17
N ILE A 18 -0.67 12.90 1.38
CA ILE A 18 -2.02 12.91 0.81
C ILE A 18 -2.79 14.14 1.30
N HIS A 19 -2.77 14.41 2.60
CA HIS A 19 -3.50 15.54 3.18
C HIS A 19 -2.99 16.88 2.62
N ASN A 20 -1.67 17.10 2.64
CA ASN A 20 -1.08 18.35 2.18
C ASN A 20 -1.33 18.56 0.68
N ALA A 21 -1.19 17.52 -0.14
CA ALA A 21 -1.48 17.59 -1.57
C ALA A 21 -2.96 17.91 -1.84
N SER A 22 -3.89 17.24 -1.14
CA SER A 22 -5.33 17.48 -1.31
C SER A 22 -5.74 18.89 -0.89
N GLN A 23 -5.16 19.43 0.20
CA GLN A 23 -5.41 20.81 0.62
C GLN A 23 -4.84 21.82 -0.37
N ALA A 24 -3.63 21.58 -0.89
CA ALA A 24 -2.97 22.49 -1.83
C ALA A 24 -3.75 22.67 -3.14
N ILE A 25 -4.44 21.63 -3.61
CA ILE A 25 -5.22 21.66 -4.86
C ILE A 25 -6.73 21.81 -4.63
N LYS A 26 -7.16 22.13 -3.41
CA LYS A 26 -8.59 22.23 -3.07
C LYS A 26 -9.28 23.27 -3.95
N GLY A 27 -10.40 22.89 -4.56
CA GLY A 27 -11.16 23.74 -5.48
C GLY A 27 -10.73 23.66 -6.95
N SER A 28 -9.63 22.95 -7.27
CA SER A 28 -9.19 22.76 -8.66
C SER A 28 -10.04 21.77 -9.47
N GLY A 29 -10.81 20.91 -8.79
CA GLY A 29 -11.53 19.79 -9.42
C GLY A 29 -10.64 18.59 -9.79
N VAL A 30 -9.33 18.66 -9.53
CA VAL A 30 -8.37 17.57 -9.82
C VAL A 30 -8.34 16.56 -8.66
N PRO A 31 -8.52 15.25 -8.92
CA PRO A 31 -8.48 14.23 -7.88
C PRO A 31 -7.05 13.88 -7.44
N VAL A 32 -6.90 13.42 -6.20
CA VAL A 32 -5.63 12.90 -5.66
C VAL A 32 -5.67 11.38 -5.56
N ILE A 33 -4.61 10.70 -6.00
CA ILE A 33 -4.42 9.26 -5.80
C ILE A 33 -3.42 9.04 -4.66
N GLY A 34 -3.84 8.34 -3.61
CA GLY A 34 -2.95 7.89 -2.55
C GLY A 34 -2.19 6.63 -2.97
N ASP A 35 -0.96 6.78 -3.47
CA ASP A 35 -0.16 5.66 -3.98
C ASP A 35 0.87 5.15 -2.96
N GLY A 36 0.70 3.89 -2.55
CA GLY A 36 1.68 3.18 -1.72
C GLY A 36 1.45 3.27 -0.22
N GLY A 37 2.03 2.31 0.50
CA GLY A 37 1.98 2.25 1.97
C GLY A 37 0.70 1.64 2.58
N VAL A 38 -0.28 1.26 1.75
CA VAL A 38 -1.51 0.59 2.20
C VAL A 38 -1.22 -0.88 2.55
N ARG A 39 -1.47 -1.27 3.81
CA ARG A 39 -1.21 -2.63 4.30
C ARG A 39 -2.49 -3.36 4.67
N TYR A 40 -3.41 -2.64 5.29
CA TYR A 40 -4.69 -3.16 5.75
C TYR A 40 -5.85 -2.38 5.15
N THR A 41 -7.05 -2.95 5.20
CA THR A 41 -8.28 -2.29 4.72
C THR A 41 -8.52 -0.94 5.40
N GLY A 42 -8.20 -0.82 6.68
CA GLY A 42 -8.28 0.45 7.42
C GLY A 42 -7.34 1.53 6.88
N ASP A 43 -6.23 1.19 6.23
CA ASP A 43 -5.33 2.18 5.63
C ASP A 43 -5.97 2.81 4.37
N ILE A 44 -6.84 2.07 3.65
CA ILE A 44 -7.64 2.61 2.54
C ILE A 44 -8.58 3.70 3.06
N VAL A 45 -9.29 3.41 4.15
CA VAL A 45 -10.21 4.38 4.80
C VAL A 45 -9.44 5.64 5.18
N LYS A 46 -8.29 5.50 5.85
CA LYS A 46 -7.46 6.63 6.28
C LYS A 46 -6.96 7.47 5.09
N ALA A 47 -6.52 6.84 4.01
CA ALA A 47 -6.06 7.54 2.81
C ALA A 47 -7.20 8.36 2.17
N LEU A 48 -8.39 7.76 2.04
CA LEU A 48 -9.56 8.44 1.49
C LEU A 48 -10.04 9.57 2.41
N SER A 49 -10.14 9.33 3.72
CA SER A 49 -10.45 10.36 4.73
C SER A 49 -9.46 11.52 4.73
N ALA A 50 -8.19 11.29 4.39
CA ALA A 50 -7.19 12.35 4.31
C ALA A 50 -7.29 13.22 3.03
N GLY A 51 -8.19 12.89 2.10
CA GLY A 51 -8.45 13.67 0.89
C GLY A 51 -8.05 13.00 -0.42
N ALA A 52 -7.60 11.74 -0.40
CA ALA A 52 -7.44 10.98 -1.64
C ALA A 52 -8.81 10.61 -2.23
N SER A 53 -8.98 10.72 -3.54
CA SER A 53 -10.17 10.28 -4.28
C SER A 53 -10.12 8.77 -4.58
N ALA A 54 -8.92 8.23 -4.73
CA ALA A 54 -8.66 6.81 -4.92
C ALA A 54 -7.32 6.42 -4.30
N ILE A 55 -7.07 5.11 -4.16
CA ILE A 55 -5.77 4.58 -3.75
C ILE A 55 -5.14 3.79 -4.89
N MET A 56 -3.81 3.71 -4.87
CA MET A 56 -3.04 2.78 -5.67
C MET A 56 -2.24 1.87 -4.72
N ALA A 57 -2.29 0.56 -4.98
CA ALA A 57 -1.66 -0.43 -4.12
C ALA A 57 -1.04 -1.56 -4.93
N GLY A 58 0.27 -1.77 -4.79
CA GLY A 58 0.94 -2.92 -5.40
C GLY A 58 0.87 -4.19 -4.53
N SER A 59 1.34 -4.11 -3.28
CA SER A 59 1.49 -5.27 -2.39
C SER A 59 0.16 -5.94 -2.02
N LEU A 60 -0.95 -5.19 -2.08
CA LEU A 60 -2.27 -5.75 -1.85
C LEU A 60 -2.64 -6.77 -2.94
N PHE A 61 -2.32 -6.47 -4.20
CA PHE A 61 -2.67 -7.31 -5.35
C PHE A 61 -1.55 -8.26 -5.79
N ALA A 62 -0.29 -8.03 -5.41
CA ALA A 62 0.84 -8.81 -5.91
C ALA A 62 0.77 -10.34 -5.68
N GLY A 63 0.00 -10.79 -4.69
CA GLY A 63 -0.18 -12.22 -4.38
C GLY A 63 -1.40 -12.88 -5.02
N VAL A 64 -2.22 -12.14 -5.78
CA VAL A 64 -3.44 -12.69 -6.38
C VAL A 64 -3.14 -13.49 -7.63
N GLU A 65 -4.03 -14.39 -8.01
CA GLU A 65 -3.90 -15.25 -9.18
C GLU A 65 -3.65 -14.44 -10.46
N GLU A 66 -4.39 -13.34 -10.63
CA GLU A 66 -4.39 -12.47 -11.82
C GLU A 66 -3.15 -11.57 -11.90
N ALA A 67 -2.39 -11.39 -10.81
CA ALA A 67 -1.17 -10.61 -10.86
C ALA A 67 -0.11 -11.30 -11.75
N PRO A 68 0.73 -10.54 -12.47
CA PRO A 68 1.85 -11.14 -13.19
C PRO A 68 2.88 -11.74 -12.20
N GLY A 69 3.73 -12.63 -12.71
CA GLY A 69 4.79 -13.27 -11.92
C GLY A 69 4.49 -14.71 -11.55
N GLU A 70 5.56 -15.47 -11.32
CA GLU A 70 5.47 -16.91 -11.09
C GLU A 70 4.94 -17.24 -9.69
N THR A 71 4.09 -18.26 -9.62
CA THR A 71 3.70 -18.87 -8.34
C THR A 71 4.79 -19.85 -7.91
N ILE A 72 5.41 -19.56 -6.77
CA ILE A 72 6.51 -20.34 -6.21
C ILE A 72 6.00 -21.13 -5.00
N ILE A 73 6.40 -22.39 -4.87
CA ILE A 73 6.21 -23.16 -3.65
C ILE A 73 7.49 -23.04 -2.81
N PHE A 74 7.34 -22.58 -1.58
CA PHE A 74 8.44 -22.50 -0.63
C PHE A 74 7.94 -22.94 0.75
N ASP A 75 8.67 -23.86 1.39
CA ASP A 75 8.32 -24.39 2.72
C ASP A 75 6.85 -24.84 2.81
N GLY A 76 6.38 -25.56 1.78
CA GLY A 76 5.01 -26.06 1.68
C GLY A 76 3.92 -25.00 1.45
N ARG A 77 4.26 -23.72 1.29
CA ARG A 77 3.30 -22.63 1.05
C ARG A 77 3.47 -22.01 -0.34
N LYS A 78 2.37 -21.50 -0.89
CA LYS A 78 2.37 -20.79 -2.19
C LYS A 78 2.69 -19.31 -1.99
N PHE A 79 3.56 -18.78 -2.85
CA PHE A 79 3.97 -17.37 -2.91
C PHE A 79 3.94 -16.88 -4.36
N LYS A 80 3.95 -15.57 -4.57
CA LYS A 80 4.27 -14.94 -5.87
C LYS A 80 5.45 -13.99 -5.75
N THR A 81 6.21 -13.86 -6.84
CA THR A 81 7.28 -12.86 -6.96
C THR A 81 6.72 -11.45 -6.94
N TYR A 82 7.34 -10.54 -6.18
CA TYR A 82 6.98 -9.13 -6.15
C TYR A 82 8.24 -8.28 -6.00
N ARG A 83 8.42 -7.32 -6.90
CA ARG A 83 9.60 -6.43 -6.92
C ARG A 83 9.20 -4.97 -7.05
N GLY A 84 10.03 -4.10 -6.50
CA GLY A 84 9.92 -2.66 -6.76
C GLY A 84 10.48 -2.29 -8.12
N MET A 85 9.90 -1.25 -8.73
CA MET A 85 10.36 -0.77 -10.04
C MET A 85 11.79 -0.22 -10.01
N GLY A 86 12.31 0.12 -8.83
CA GLY A 86 13.71 0.53 -8.62
C GLY A 86 14.63 -0.62 -8.22
N SER A 87 14.18 -1.88 -8.33
CA SER A 87 15.06 -3.03 -8.15
C SER A 87 15.94 -3.23 -9.38
N LEU A 88 17.09 -3.88 -9.19
CA LEU A 88 18.02 -4.16 -10.28
C LEU A 88 17.35 -4.93 -11.43
N GLY A 89 16.57 -5.98 -11.14
CA GLY A 89 15.91 -6.78 -12.16
C GLY A 89 14.79 -6.04 -12.89
N ALA A 90 14.14 -5.05 -12.26
CA ALA A 90 13.19 -4.19 -12.94
C ALA A 90 13.91 -3.16 -13.83
N MET A 91 14.96 -2.51 -13.32
CA MET A 91 15.73 -1.50 -14.06
C MET A 91 16.42 -2.09 -15.30
N GLN A 92 16.91 -3.32 -15.21
CA GLN A 92 17.43 -4.06 -16.37
C GLN A 92 16.40 -4.25 -17.49
N GLN A 93 15.11 -4.24 -17.16
CA GLN A 93 14.00 -4.41 -18.10
C GLN A 93 13.35 -3.07 -18.49
N GLY A 94 14.01 -1.95 -18.22
CA GLY A 94 13.65 -0.65 -18.77
C GLY A 94 12.99 0.34 -17.81
N SER A 95 13.01 0.11 -16.49
CA SER A 95 12.50 1.09 -15.51
C SER A 95 13.52 2.12 -15.02
N LYS A 96 14.68 2.25 -15.69
CA LYS A 96 15.77 3.17 -15.30
C LYS A 96 15.36 4.65 -15.33
N ASP A 97 14.59 5.03 -16.35
CA ASP A 97 14.09 6.39 -16.59
C ASP A 97 13.28 6.94 -15.40
N ARG A 98 12.50 6.07 -14.75
CA ARG A 98 11.68 6.43 -13.58
C ARG A 98 12.52 6.86 -12.37
N TYR A 99 13.80 6.53 -12.35
CA TYR A 99 14.75 6.85 -11.29
C TYR A 99 15.87 7.80 -11.77
N PHE A 100 15.73 8.39 -12.96
CA PHE A 100 16.71 9.30 -13.55
C PHE A 100 18.10 8.66 -13.71
N GLN A 101 18.16 7.34 -13.94
CA GLN A 101 19.38 6.54 -14.12
C GLN A 101 19.50 5.99 -15.55
N ASP A 102 18.79 6.60 -16.49
CA ASP A 102 18.70 6.25 -17.91
C ASP A 102 20.02 6.45 -18.68
N VAL A 103 20.90 7.33 -18.19
CA VAL A 103 22.24 7.55 -18.75
C VAL A 103 23.29 6.52 -18.31
N GLU A 104 22.95 5.63 -17.38
CA GLU A 104 23.89 4.63 -16.85
C GLU A 104 23.65 3.25 -17.48
N ASP A 105 24.54 2.88 -18.38
CA ASP A 105 24.51 1.59 -19.07
C ASP A 105 25.07 0.44 -18.22
N ASP A 106 26.02 0.73 -17.31
CA ASP A 106 26.60 -0.30 -16.45
C ASP A 106 25.68 -0.60 -15.26
N ILE A 107 25.08 -1.79 -15.29
CA ILE A 107 24.23 -2.32 -14.21
C ILE A 107 24.91 -2.24 -12.85
N LYS A 108 26.24 -2.39 -12.77
CA LYS A 108 26.99 -2.34 -11.50
C LYS A 108 27.01 -0.96 -10.87
N LYS A 109 26.77 0.09 -11.65
CA LYS A 109 26.75 1.48 -11.19
C LYS A 109 25.34 1.96 -10.83
N LEU A 110 24.31 1.17 -11.14
CA LEU A 110 22.95 1.49 -10.73
C LEU A 110 22.84 1.48 -9.20
N VAL A 111 22.17 2.49 -8.66
CA VAL A 111 21.86 2.60 -7.23
C VAL A 111 20.38 2.25 -7.04
N PRO A 112 20.04 1.01 -6.65
CA PRO A 112 18.66 0.56 -6.58
C PRO A 112 17.91 1.18 -5.40
N GLU A 113 16.73 1.75 -5.70
CA GLU A 113 15.77 2.26 -4.72
C GLU A 113 14.59 1.30 -4.51
N GLY A 114 14.75 0.04 -4.90
CA GLY A 114 13.79 -1.02 -4.69
C GLY A 114 14.44 -2.37 -4.44
N ILE A 115 13.68 -3.25 -3.77
CA ILE A 115 14.06 -4.65 -3.53
C ILE A 115 13.16 -5.61 -4.28
N GLU A 116 13.63 -6.83 -4.42
CA GLU A 116 12.86 -7.97 -4.92
C GLU A 116 12.55 -8.91 -3.77
N GLY A 117 11.36 -9.51 -3.80
CA GLY A 117 10.94 -10.44 -2.78
C GLY A 117 9.77 -11.27 -3.24
N ARG A 118 9.09 -11.88 -2.27
CA ARG A 118 7.91 -12.69 -2.49
C ARG A 118 6.82 -12.31 -1.51
N VAL A 119 5.58 -12.51 -1.92
CA VAL A 119 4.39 -12.31 -1.09
C VAL A 119 3.58 -13.60 -1.05
N PRO A 120 2.86 -13.90 0.06
CA PRO A 120 1.98 -15.06 0.11
C PRO A 120 0.94 -15.02 -1.00
N PHE A 121 0.57 -16.19 -1.53
CA PHE A 121 -0.54 -16.31 -2.46
C PHE A 121 -1.87 -15.98 -1.76
N LYS A 122 -2.72 -15.17 -2.39
CA LYS A 122 -3.92 -14.57 -1.77
C LYS A 122 -5.25 -15.07 -2.35
N GLY A 123 -5.23 -15.99 -3.31
CA GLY A 123 -6.42 -16.36 -4.07
C GLY A 123 -6.69 -15.39 -5.21
N SER A 124 -7.96 -15.22 -5.56
CA SER A 124 -8.38 -14.33 -6.66
C SER A 124 -8.47 -12.87 -6.23
N VAL A 125 -8.36 -11.95 -7.19
CA VAL A 125 -8.57 -10.52 -6.93
C VAL A 125 -10.00 -10.26 -6.44
N ALA A 126 -10.98 -11.03 -6.89
CA ALA A 126 -12.38 -10.90 -6.47
C ALA A 126 -12.56 -11.14 -4.96
N GLU A 127 -11.97 -12.21 -4.43
CA GLU A 127 -12.01 -12.53 -2.99
C GLU A 127 -11.35 -11.43 -2.16
N VAL A 128 -10.19 -10.96 -2.61
CA VAL A 128 -9.44 -9.88 -1.96
C VAL A 128 -10.25 -8.57 -1.96
N MET A 129 -10.87 -8.22 -3.09
CA MET A 129 -11.67 -7.00 -3.22
C MET A 129 -12.92 -7.02 -2.34
N ASN A 130 -13.57 -8.17 -2.14
CA ASN A 130 -14.68 -8.29 -1.21
C ASN A 130 -14.28 -7.86 0.21
N GLN A 131 -13.10 -8.28 0.68
CA GLN A 131 -12.59 -7.88 2.00
C GLN A 131 -12.27 -6.37 2.06
N TYR A 132 -11.66 -5.83 1.00
CA TYR A 132 -11.24 -4.43 0.96
C TYR A 132 -12.43 -3.47 0.89
N VAL A 133 -13.41 -3.77 0.04
CA VAL A 133 -14.66 -3.02 -0.05
C VAL A 133 -15.47 -3.17 1.24
N GLY A 134 -15.50 -4.36 1.84
CA GLY A 134 -16.14 -4.59 3.14
C GLY A 134 -15.53 -3.72 4.25
N GLY A 135 -14.20 -3.68 4.35
CA GLY A 135 -13.49 -2.83 5.32
C GLY A 135 -13.72 -1.34 5.08
N LEU A 136 -13.73 -0.90 3.82
CA LEU A 136 -14.06 0.49 3.47
C LEU A 136 -15.48 0.87 3.89
N ARG A 137 -16.47 0.04 3.54
CA ARG A 137 -17.88 0.25 3.92
C ARG A 137 -18.06 0.30 5.44
N ALA A 138 -17.39 -0.57 6.18
CA ALA A 138 -17.41 -0.54 7.64
C ALA A 138 -16.82 0.78 8.19
N GLY A 139 -15.67 1.21 7.68
CA GLY A 139 -15.06 2.49 8.07
C GLY A 139 -15.95 3.70 7.75
N MET A 140 -16.56 3.73 6.57
CA MET A 140 -17.53 4.76 6.19
C MET A 140 -18.77 4.75 7.11
N GLY A 141 -19.24 3.56 7.51
CA GLY A 141 -20.32 3.40 8.48
C GLY A 141 -19.98 4.02 9.84
N TYR A 142 -18.80 3.72 10.40
CA TYR A 142 -18.35 4.33 11.67
C TYR A 142 -18.20 5.85 11.58
N CYS A 143 -17.82 6.39 10.43
CA CYS A 143 -17.70 7.83 10.21
C CYS A 143 -19.02 8.52 9.81
N GLY A 144 -20.14 7.80 9.69
CA GLY A 144 -21.41 8.38 9.24
C GLY A 144 -21.36 8.97 7.82
N ALA A 145 -20.56 8.36 6.94
CA ALA A 145 -20.30 8.84 5.59
C ALA A 145 -21.02 7.98 4.54
N ARG A 146 -21.92 8.60 3.76
CA ARG A 146 -22.64 7.88 2.69
C ARG A 146 -21.82 7.82 1.40
N THR A 147 -20.96 8.81 1.18
CA THR A 147 -20.13 8.94 -0.02
C THR A 147 -18.66 9.14 0.38
N ILE A 148 -17.75 9.03 -0.59
CA ILE A 148 -16.34 9.37 -0.34
C ILE A 148 -16.16 10.86 -0.02
N SER A 149 -16.96 11.75 -0.62
CA SER A 149 -16.97 13.18 -0.26
C SER A 149 -17.38 13.37 1.19
N ASP A 150 -18.46 12.70 1.63
CA ASP A 150 -18.87 12.73 3.03
C ASP A 150 -17.75 12.26 3.96
N LEU A 151 -17.01 11.21 3.57
CA LEU A 151 -15.91 10.68 4.37
C LEU A 151 -14.79 11.71 4.51
N GLN A 152 -14.43 12.39 3.43
CA GLN A 152 -13.41 13.44 3.42
C GLN A 152 -13.82 14.67 4.24
N GLU A 153 -15.11 15.01 4.26
CA GLU A 153 -15.62 16.17 4.99
C GLU A 153 -15.84 15.90 6.48
N LYS A 154 -16.35 14.71 6.83
CA LYS A 154 -16.79 14.38 8.19
C LYS A 154 -15.74 13.69 9.03
N ALA A 155 -14.85 12.89 8.42
CA ALA A 155 -13.91 12.09 9.18
C ALA A 155 -12.94 12.99 9.97
N GLN A 156 -12.71 12.61 11.23
CA GLN A 156 -11.75 13.27 12.11
C GLN A 156 -10.73 12.23 12.56
N PHE A 157 -9.48 12.67 12.69
CA PHE A 157 -8.38 11.82 13.14
C PHE A 157 -7.97 12.15 14.57
N VAL A 158 -7.60 11.12 15.32
CA VAL A 158 -6.90 11.26 16.60
C VAL A 158 -5.51 10.69 16.44
N ARG A 159 -4.49 11.44 16.89
CA ARG A 159 -3.11 10.96 16.91
C ARG A 159 -2.93 10.00 18.06
N ILE A 160 -2.38 8.82 17.78
CA ILE A 160 -2.08 7.80 18.78
C ILE A 160 -0.57 7.61 18.93
N THR A 161 -0.17 7.08 20.08
CA THR A 161 1.20 6.65 20.37
C THR A 161 1.45 5.24 19.83
N ASN A 162 2.70 4.76 19.93
CA ASN A 162 3.01 3.37 19.58
C ASN A 162 2.26 2.35 20.46
N ALA A 163 2.00 2.69 21.73
CA ALA A 163 1.19 1.84 22.60
C ALA A 163 -0.24 1.70 22.07
N GLY A 164 -0.84 2.80 21.59
CA GLY A 164 -2.16 2.76 20.93
C GLY A 164 -2.16 1.96 19.63
N MET A 165 -1.04 1.95 18.88
CA MET A 165 -0.90 1.08 17.70
C MET A 165 -0.87 -0.41 18.09
N ILE A 166 -0.15 -0.76 19.16
CA ILE A 166 -0.12 -2.15 19.68
C ILE A 166 -1.52 -2.56 20.16
N GLU A 167 -2.21 -1.68 20.88
CA GLU A 167 -3.60 -1.87 21.33
C GLU A 167 -4.57 -2.07 20.16
N SER A 168 -4.38 -1.34 19.05
CA SER A 168 -5.25 -1.43 17.87
C SER A 168 -5.18 -2.81 17.17
N HIS A 169 -4.09 -3.56 17.33
CA HIS A 169 -3.95 -4.91 16.81
C HIS A 169 -4.39 -5.95 17.85
N PRO A 170 -4.80 -7.17 17.45
CA PRO A 170 -4.97 -8.27 18.40
C PRO A 170 -3.72 -8.45 19.28
N HIS A 171 -3.94 -8.43 20.59
CA HIS A 171 -2.90 -8.52 21.61
C HIS A 171 -3.38 -9.43 22.76
N ASN A 172 -2.43 -10.02 23.50
CA ASN A 172 -2.68 -10.93 24.62
C ASN A 172 -3.48 -12.21 24.28
N VAL A 173 -3.46 -12.64 23.01
CA VAL A 173 -4.09 -13.89 22.53
C VAL A 173 -3.23 -14.57 21.47
N ALA A 174 -3.35 -15.90 21.37
CA ALA A 174 -2.75 -16.67 20.27
C ALA A 174 -3.75 -16.84 19.13
N ILE A 175 -3.37 -16.44 17.91
CA ILE A 175 -4.21 -16.63 16.72
C ILE A 175 -4.14 -18.10 16.31
N THR A 176 -5.29 -18.79 16.32
CA THR A 176 -5.40 -20.20 15.93
C THR A 176 -5.87 -20.38 14.48
N LYS A 177 -6.49 -19.35 13.90
CA LYS A 177 -6.95 -19.31 12.50
C LYS A 177 -6.80 -17.90 11.93
N GLU A 178 -6.19 -17.80 10.76
CA GLU A 178 -6.05 -16.52 10.06
C GLU A 178 -7.40 -16.02 9.52
N SER A 179 -7.58 -14.70 9.57
CA SER A 179 -8.76 -14.05 8.99
C SER A 179 -8.41 -13.52 7.58
N PRO A 180 -9.34 -13.58 6.61
CA PRO A 180 -9.05 -13.17 5.22
C PRO A 180 -8.58 -11.72 5.05
N ASN A 181 -8.90 -10.84 6.01
CA ASN A 181 -8.58 -9.42 6.00
C ASN A 181 -7.47 -9.03 7.00
N TYR A 182 -6.89 -9.99 7.71
CA TYR A 182 -5.89 -9.72 8.75
C TYR A 182 -4.82 -10.81 8.81
N SER A 183 -3.59 -10.41 8.46
CA SER A 183 -2.39 -11.22 8.66
C SER A 183 -1.29 -10.32 9.21
N ARG A 184 -0.60 -10.79 10.26
CA ARG A 184 0.63 -10.16 10.75
C ARG A 184 1.76 -10.67 9.87
N LEU A 185 2.26 -9.81 8.97
CA LEU A 185 3.56 -10.02 8.33
C LEU A 185 4.68 -9.76 9.35
#